data_AF-A0A1B6K8D2-F1
#
_entry.id   AF-A0A1B6K8D2-F1
#
_cell.length_a   1.000
_cell.length_b   1.000
_cell.length_c   1.000
_cell.angle_alpha   90.00
_cell.angle_beta   90.00
_cell.angle_gamma   90.00
#
_symmetry.space_group_name_H-M   'P 1'
#
loop_
_entity.id
_entity.type
_entity.pdbx_description
1 polymer ?
#
loop_
_entity_poly.entity_id
_entity_poly.type
_entity_poly.pdbx_seq_one_letter_code
_entity_poly.pdbx_strand_id
1 'polypeptide(L)'
;SECRLLCLVQVVKDLECGHSLSTECKNVFPVVKKDNLLCRQVMEKQLACGHTRNTLCCFYNESTLCITKVERILPCGHMQQMECFESTDDVFCDEMVIETLPCGHELETKCSKPLKDLVCEAQCSRKLSCGHKCRQLCSHLCKCDKLLEKKLSCGHMVKYQCSSQEKVTCHQPCERVLTCGHKCSLLCGQPCATECKQLVQFISKLKCGHDTVLAPCYLKCFDVRKCARRSVHPASTPVFIVAVTANVTASVGNFVLHVRKSVPAGVYTTGAVGRASPSVTESPVNGP
;
A
#
# COMPACT_ATOMS: atom_id res chain seq x y z
N SER A 1 -48.29 -23.69 52.36
CA SER A 1 -48.11 -23.87 50.91
C SER A 1 -49.24 -23.15 50.21
N GLU A 2 -49.02 -21.91 49.76
CA GLU A 2 -50.04 -21.18 49.01
C GLU A 2 -50.17 -21.80 47.62
N CYS A 3 -51.19 -22.65 47.44
CA CYS A 3 -51.62 -23.07 46.11
C CYS A 3 -52.22 -21.85 45.38
N ARG A 4 -51.38 -21.11 44.64
CA ARG A 4 -51.86 -20.18 43.60
C ARG A 4 -52.47 -21.00 42.46
N LEU A 5 -53.74 -21.37 42.62
CA LEU A 5 -54.54 -21.96 41.55
C LEU A 5 -54.75 -20.88 40.48
N LEU A 6 -53.96 -20.94 39.40
CA LEU A 6 -54.13 -20.08 38.24
C LEU A 6 -55.28 -20.61 37.37
N CYS A 7 -56.29 -19.78 37.12
CA CYS A 7 -57.40 -20.14 36.25
C CYS A 7 -56.95 -20.13 34.78
N LEU A 8 -56.99 -21.30 34.12
CA LEU A 8 -56.60 -21.50 32.71
C LEU A 8 -57.78 -21.44 31.73
N VAL A 9 -58.98 -21.11 32.20
CA VAL A 9 -60.16 -20.97 31.34
C VAL A 9 -59.91 -19.89 30.30
N GLN A 10 -60.18 -20.20 29.02
CA GLN A 10 -60.15 -19.22 27.94
C GLN A 10 -61.29 -18.22 28.13
N VAL A 11 -60.95 -16.95 28.19
CA VAL A 11 -61.90 -15.84 28.29
C VAL A 11 -61.68 -14.88 27.13
N VAL A 12 -62.76 -14.33 26.60
CA VAL A 12 -62.72 -13.27 25.59
C VAL A 12 -62.79 -11.94 26.32
N LYS A 13 -61.81 -11.07 26.08
CA LYS A 13 -61.77 -9.72 26.63
C LYS A 13 -61.82 -8.71 25.49
N ASP A 14 -62.82 -7.84 25.52
CA ASP A 14 -62.87 -6.68 24.63
C ASP A 14 -61.85 -5.63 25.08
N LEU A 15 -61.00 -5.24 24.14
CA LEU A 15 -59.95 -4.24 24.32
C LEU A 15 -60.48 -2.85 23.92
N GLU A 16 -59.86 -1.79 24.44
CA GLU A 16 -60.24 -0.39 24.15
C GLU A 16 -60.21 -0.04 22.67
N CYS A 17 -59.39 -0.75 21.88
CA CYS A 17 -59.34 -0.63 20.43
C CYS A 17 -60.56 -1.22 19.69
N GLY A 18 -61.56 -1.76 20.41
CA GLY A 18 -62.76 -2.39 19.85
C GLY A 18 -62.58 -3.84 19.37
N HIS A 19 -61.35 -4.38 19.46
CA HIS A 19 -61.05 -5.78 19.13
C HIS A 19 -61.19 -6.70 20.36
N SER A 20 -61.56 -7.95 20.12
CA SER A 20 -61.65 -8.98 21.17
C SER A 20 -60.37 -9.84 21.22
N LEU A 21 -59.83 -10.05 22.42
CA LEU A 21 -58.67 -10.91 22.68
C LEU A 21 -59.10 -12.16 23.44
N SER A 22 -58.85 -13.34 22.88
CA SER A 22 -58.95 -14.61 23.61
C SER A 22 -57.67 -14.85 24.40
N THR A 23 -57.77 -14.95 25.72
CA THR A 23 -56.63 -15.21 26.61
C THR A 23 -57.06 -16.02 27.83
N GLU A 24 -56.11 -16.62 28.55
CA GLU A 24 -56.41 -17.37 29.77
C GLU A 24 -56.81 -16.42 30.91
N CYS A 25 -57.78 -16.81 31.74
CA CYS A 25 -58.33 -16.01 32.82
C CYS A 25 -57.27 -15.41 33.77
N LYS A 26 -56.19 -16.15 34.05
CA LYS A 26 -55.03 -15.67 34.83
C LYS A 26 -54.33 -14.41 34.27
N ASN A 27 -54.48 -14.14 32.95
CA ASN A 27 -53.91 -12.96 32.30
C ASN A 27 -54.81 -11.73 32.44
N VAL A 28 -56.09 -11.93 32.76
CA VAL A 28 -57.08 -10.87 32.98
C VAL A 28 -57.25 -10.57 34.48
N PHE A 29 -57.12 -11.58 35.35
CA PHE A 29 -57.33 -11.42 36.79
C PHE A 29 -56.36 -12.29 37.63
N PRO A 30 -55.64 -11.73 38.62
CA PRO A 30 -55.29 -10.30 38.74
C PRO A 30 -54.38 -9.88 37.58
N VAL A 31 -54.53 -8.66 37.04
CA VAL A 31 -53.69 -8.17 35.92
C VAL A 31 -52.24 -8.07 36.38
N VAL A 32 -51.44 -9.11 36.14
CA VAL A 32 -50.05 -9.14 36.62
C VAL A 32 -49.15 -8.25 35.75
N LYS A 33 -49.46 -8.09 34.45
CA LYS A 33 -48.75 -7.21 33.49
C LYS A 33 -49.66 -6.75 32.36
N LYS A 34 -49.64 -5.44 32.05
CA LYS A 34 -50.43 -4.81 30.97
C LYS A 34 -50.05 -5.32 29.57
N ASP A 35 -48.82 -5.80 29.39
CA ASP A 35 -48.28 -6.30 28.11
C ASP A 35 -48.98 -7.58 27.60
N ASN A 36 -49.68 -8.31 28.47
CA ASN A 36 -50.39 -9.54 28.11
C ASN A 36 -51.75 -9.28 27.44
N LEU A 37 -52.20 -8.03 27.39
CA LEU A 37 -53.51 -7.62 26.83
C LEU A 37 -53.36 -6.78 25.55
N LEU A 38 -52.25 -6.94 24.81
CA LEU A 38 -52.03 -6.24 23.54
C LEU A 38 -52.81 -6.91 22.41
N CYS A 39 -53.53 -6.10 21.61
CA CYS A 39 -54.21 -6.58 20.41
C CYS A 39 -53.20 -6.90 19.30
N ARG A 40 -53.05 -8.18 18.95
CA ARG A 40 -52.21 -8.65 17.83
C ARG A 40 -53.00 -8.92 16.54
N GLN A 41 -54.23 -8.40 16.44
CA GLN A 41 -54.97 -8.50 15.19
C GLN A 41 -54.32 -7.58 14.15
N VAL A 42 -54.13 -8.10 12.94
CA VAL A 42 -53.73 -7.30 11.79
C VAL A 42 -54.94 -6.51 11.35
N MET A 43 -54.76 -5.20 11.19
CA MET A 43 -55.77 -4.32 10.65
C MET A 43 -55.23 -3.56 9.45
N GLU A 44 -56.11 -3.25 8.51
CA GLU A 44 -55.83 -2.37 7.38
C GLU A 44 -56.23 -0.95 7.76
N LYS A 45 -55.28 -0.02 7.68
CA LYS A 45 -55.54 1.39 7.97
C LYS A 45 -55.14 2.23 6.76
N GLN A 46 -56.05 3.10 6.34
CA GLN A 46 -55.74 4.16 5.40
C GLN A 46 -55.02 5.31 6.12
N LEU A 47 -53.82 5.65 5.65
CA LEU A 47 -53.00 6.74 6.14
C LEU A 47 -53.42 8.06 5.49
N ALA A 48 -52.99 9.21 6.06
CA ALA A 48 -53.35 10.54 5.55
C ALA A 48 -52.92 10.79 4.09
N CYS A 49 -51.87 10.11 3.63
CA CYS A 49 -51.43 10.13 2.23
C CYS A 49 -52.32 9.32 1.28
N GLY A 50 -53.42 8.72 1.77
CA GLY A 50 -54.38 7.95 0.99
C GLY A 50 -54.03 6.47 0.81
N HIS A 51 -52.79 6.07 1.11
CA HIS A 51 -52.34 4.67 1.02
C HIS A 51 -52.82 3.82 2.20
N THR A 52 -53.03 2.52 1.96
CA THR A 52 -53.33 1.57 3.02
C THR A 52 -52.07 0.86 3.51
N ARG A 53 -52.04 0.61 4.82
CA ARG A 53 -50.96 -0.14 5.46
C ARG A 53 -51.56 -1.21 6.38
N ASN A 54 -51.11 -2.44 6.19
CA ASN A 54 -51.38 -3.54 7.12
C ASN A 54 -50.42 -3.43 8.30
N THR A 55 -50.97 -3.35 9.50
CA THR A 55 -50.19 -3.28 10.74
C THR A 55 -50.94 -3.96 11.87
N LEU A 56 -50.21 -4.39 12.90
CA LEU A 56 -50.84 -4.92 14.10
C LEU A 56 -51.46 -3.78 14.88
N CYS A 57 -52.66 -3.99 15.41
CA CYS A 57 -53.39 -2.98 16.16
C CYS A 57 -52.55 -2.38 17.31
N CYS A 58 -51.80 -3.20 18.04
CA CYS A 58 -50.91 -2.74 19.12
C CYS A 58 -49.70 -1.89 18.68
N PHE A 59 -49.30 -1.95 17.40
CA PHE A 59 -48.14 -1.19 16.88
C PHE A 59 -48.55 0.06 16.09
N TYR A 60 -49.83 0.20 15.78
CA TYR A 60 -50.33 1.38 15.10
C TYR A 60 -50.37 2.59 16.03
N ASN A 61 -49.90 3.71 15.50
CA ASN A 61 -50.08 5.04 16.07
C ASN A 61 -50.20 6.08 14.93
N GLU A 62 -50.57 7.31 15.28
CA GLU A 62 -50.72 8.40 14.31
C GLU A 62 -49.42 8.79 13.60
N SER A 63 -48.26 8.43 14.16
CA SER A 63 -46.93 8.61 13.56
C SER A 63 -46.48 7.44 12.69
N THR A 64 -47.36 6.47 12.38
CA THR A 64 -47.01 5.35 11.50
C THR A 64 -46.72 5.86 10.10
N LEU A 65 -45.46 5.74 9.67
CA LEU A 65 -45.00 6.19 8.35
C LEU A 65 -45.57 5.33 7.21
N CYS A 66 -45.71 5.92 6.02
CA CYS A 66 -46.15 5.18 4.84
C CYS A 66 -44.94 4.63 4.06
N ILE A 67 -44.74 3.31 4.08
CA ILE A 67 -43.62 2.61 3.39
C ILE A 67 -43.97 2.16 1.97
N THR A 68 -45.14 2.56 1.45
CA THR A 68 -45.54 2.24 0.07
C THR A 68 -44.55 2.90 -0.89
N LYS A 69 -44.00 2.10 -1.81
CA LYS A 69 -43.10 2.58 -2.85
C LYS A 69 -43.89 3.39 -3.88
N VAL A 70 -43.45 4.62 -4.12
CA VAL A 70 -44.04 5.56 -5.08
C VAL A 70 -42.95 6.09 -6.01
N GLU A 71 -43.33 6.44 -7.23
CA GLU A 71 -42.44 7.13 -8.17
C GLU A 71 -42.58 8.63 -7.98
N ARG A 72 -41.46 9.33 -7.82
CA ARG A 72 -41.41 10.79 -7.69
C ARG A 72 -40.30 11.37 -8.55
N ILE A 73 -40.50 12.61 -8.97
CA ILE A 73 -39.48 13.39 -9.66
C ILE A 73 -38.66 14.12 -8.60
N LEU A 74 -37.36 13.87 -8.55
CA LEU A 74 -36.43 14.53 -7.64
C LEU A 74 -36.12 15.97 -8.12
N PRO A 75 -35.55 16.84 -7.28
CA PRO A 75 -35.20 18.22 -7.67
C PRO A 75 -34.25 18.30 -8.89
N CYS A 76 -33.47 17.24 -9.15
CA CYS A 76 -32.63 17.12 -10.34
C CYS A 76 -33.39 16.77 -11.63
N GLY A 77 -34.71 16.56 -11.57
CA GLY A 77 -35.58 16.22 -12.71
C GLY A 77 -35.71 14.73 -13.02
N HIS A 78 -34.95 13.88 -12.33
CA HIS A 78 -34.94 12.42 -12.51
C HIS A 78 -36.07 11.72 -11.75
N MET A 79 -36.57 10.61 -12.30
CA MET A 79 -37.64 9.82 -11.69
C MET A 79 -37.06 8.68 -10.84
N GLN A 80 -37.42 8.65 -9.56
CA GLN A 80 -36.91 7.67 -8.59
C GLN A 80 -38.08 6.97 -7.89
N GLN A 81 -37.95 5.67 -7.68
CA GLN A 81 -38.82 4.91 -6.78
C GLN A 81 -38.33 5.08 -5.33
N MET A 82 -39.18 5.60 -4.46
CA MET A 82 -38.86 5.90 -3.05
C MET A 82 -40.05 5.59 -2.12
N GLU A 83 -39.83 5.56 -0.81
CA GLU A 83 -40.92 5.34 0.15
C GLU A 83 -41.76 6.61 0.32
N CYS A 84 -43.08 6.47 0.47
CA CYS A 84 -44.00 7.62 0.48
C CYS A 84 -43.71 8.65 1.59
N PHE A 85 -43.17 8.21 2.74
CA PHE A 85 -42.80 9.12 3.83
C PHE A 85 -41.52 9.90 3.57
N GLU A 86 -40.66 9.45 2.65
CA GLU A 86 -39.40 10.10 2.35
C GLU A 86 -39.64 11.44 1.64
N SER A 87 -38.81 12.43 1.94
CA SER A 87 -38.82 13.72 1.24
C SER A 87 -37.94 13.65 0.00
N THR A 88 -38.37 14.29 -1.10
CA THR A 88 -37.56 14.39 -2.33
C THR A 88 -36.30 15.23 -2.14
N ASP A 89 -36.24 16.06 -1.10
CA ASP A 89 -35.11 16.95 -0.81
C ASP A 89 -33.96 16.22 -0.08
N ASP A 90 -34.27 15.12 0.62
CA ASP A 90 -33.32 14.36 1.44
C ASP A 90 -32.78 13.11 0.72
N VAL A 91 -33.24 12.84 -0.50
CA VAL A 91 -32.88 11.65 -1.27
C VAL A 91 -31.91 11.99 -2.40
N PHE A 92 -30.80 11.26 -2.45
CA PHE A 92 -29.83 11.36 -3.52
C PHE A 92 -30.32 10.60 -4.77
N CYS A 93 -30.20 11.24 -5.94
CA CYS A 93 -30.49 10.57 -7.20
C CYS A 93 -29.44 9.49 -7.52
N ASP A 94 -29.91 8.28 -7.79
CA ASP A 94 -29.07 7.13 -8.16
C ASP A 94 -29.00 6.88 -9.67
N GLU A 95 -29.67 7.71 -10.48
CA GLU A 95 -29.64 7.61 -11.93
C GLU A 95 -28.21 7.85 -12.47
N MET A 96 -27.80 6.99 -13.41
CA MET A 96 -26.51 7.10 -14.08
C MET A 96 -26.62 8.10 -15.24
N VAL A 97 -25.78 9.13 -15.20
CA VAL A 97 -25.71 10.21 -16.17
C VAL A 97 -24.30 10.31 -16.75
N ILE A 98 -24.20 10.83 -17.97
CA ILE A 98 -22.91 11.11 -18.62
C ILE A 98 -22.58 12.58 -18.36
N GLU A 99 -21.48 12.82 -17.65
CA GLU A 99 -20.98 14.16 -17.34
C GLU A 99 -19.72 14.48 -18.14
N THR A 100 -19.68 15.67 -18.73
CA THR A 100 -18.49 16.17 -19.43
C THR A 100 -17.58 16.90 -18.45
N LEU A 101 -16.44 16.29 -18.14
CA LEU A 101 -15.46 16.86 -17.22
C LEU A 101 -14.79 18.11 -17.82
N PRO A 102 -14.17 18.99 -16.99
CA PRO A 102 -13.47 20.20 -17.48
C PRO A 102 -12.35 19.93 -18.49
N CYS A 103 -11.82 18.70 -18.51
CA CYS A 103 -10.84 18.26 -19.49
C CYS A 103 -11.44 17.85 -20.86
N GLY A 104 -12.77 17.95 -21.01
CA GLY A 104 -13.52 17.60 -22.21
C GLY A 104 -13.86 16.12 -22.39
N HIS A 105 -13.49 15.25 -21.43
CA HIS A 105 -13.84 13.83 -21.48
C HIS A 105 -15.17 13.58 -20.77
N GLU A 106 -15.96 12.67 -21.34
CA GLU A 106 -17.19 12.18 -20.76
C GLU A 106 -16.91 11.08 -19.72
N LEU A 107 -17.67 11.10 -18.64
CA LEU A 107 -17.62 10.10 -17.58
C LEU A 107 -19.04 9.73 -17.15
N GLU A 108 -19.34 8.44 -17.14
CA GLU A 108 -20.60 7.92 -16.59
C GLU A 108 -20.54 7.89 -15.06
N THR A 109 -21.48 8.55 -14.40
CA THR A 109 -21.51 8.71 -12.94
C THR A 109 -22.95 8.86 -12.43
N LYS A 110 -23.16 8.73 -11.11
CA LYS A 110 -24.46 9.04 -10.51
C LYS A 110 -24.74 10.54 -10.55
N CYS A 111 -25.98 10.93 -10.84
CA CYS A 111 -26.43 12.32 -10.84
C CYS A 111 -26.17 13.05 -9.50
N SER A 112 -26.23 12.33 -8.37
CA SER A 112 -25.94 12.88 -7.05
C SER A 112 -24.47 13.23 -6.80
N LYS A 113 -23.52 12.76 -7.65
CA LYS A 113 -22.10 13.03 -7.44
C LYS A 113 -21.71 14.40 -8.00
N PRO A 114 -21.06 15.26 -7.20
CA PRO A 114 -20.64 16.57 -7.67
C PRO A 114 -19.43 16.48 -8.61
N LEU A 115 -19.41 17.31 -9.66
CA LEU A 115 -18.35 17.34 -10.68
C LEU A 115 -16.92 17.48 -10.11
N LYS A 116 -16.75 18.20 -8.99
CA LYS A 116 -15.45 18.41 -8.32
C LYS A 116 -14.82 17.14 -7.76
N ASP A 117 -15.63 16.12 -7.46
CA ASP A 117 -15.18 14.86 -6.88
C ASP A 117 -14.92 13.81 -7.98
N LEU A 118 -15.23 14.14 -9.24
CA LEU A 118 -15.01 13.26 -10.38
C LEU A 118 -13.59 13.40 -10.91
N VAL A 119 -12.93 12.25 -11.09
CA VAL A 119 -11.58 12.18 -11.64
C VAL A 119 -11.65 11.59 -13.05
N CYS A 120 -10.98 12.25 -14.00
CA CYS A 120 -10.91 11.75 -15.36
C CYS A 120 -9.98 10.53 -15.45
N GLU A 121 -10.54 9.39 -15.82
CA GLU A 121 -9.81 8.14 -16.06
C GLU A 121 -9.55 7.87 -17.56
N ALA A 122 -9.92 8.81 -18.43
CA ALA A 122 -9.65 8.70 -19.85
C ALA A 122 -8.14 8.79 -20.13
N GLN A 123 -7.68 8.06 -21.14
CA GLN A 123 -6.29 8.14 -21.60
C GLN A 123 -6.02 9.52 -22.21
N CYS A 124 -4.93 10.16 -21.80
CA CYS A 124 -4.59 11.48 -22.29
C CYS A 124 -4.22 11.43 -23.79
N SER A 125 -4.86 12.29 -24.59
CA SER A 125 -4.59 12.43 -26.04
C SER A 125 -3.55 13.51 -26.40
N ARG A 126 -3.02 14.23 -25.40
CA ARG A 126 -2.10 15.37 -25.59
C ARG A 126 -0.76 14.95 -26.21
N LYS A 127 -0.23 15.80 -27.11
CA LYS A 127 1.16 15.73 -27.59
C LYS A 127 2.04 16.58 -26.68
N LEU A 128 3.11 15.98 -26.14
CA LEU A 128 4.05 16.63 -25.23
C LEU A 128 5.03 17.54 -25.99
N SER A 129 5.71 18.45 -25.28
CA SER A 129 6.72 19.37 -25.85
C SER A 129 7.88 18.64 -26.53
N CYS A 130 8.24 17.45 -26.04
CA CYS A 130 9.22 16.57 -26.69
C CYS A 130 8.72 15.91 -28.00
N GLY A 131 7.48 16.20 -28.43
CA GLY A 131 6.86 15.66 -29.64
C GLY A 131 6.18 14.29 -29.47
N HIS A 132 6.34 13.63 -28.33
CA HIS A 132 5.73 12.32 -28.06
C HIS A 132 4.27 12.44 -27.57
N LYS A 133 3.44 11.43 -27.89
CA LYS A 133 2.06 11.34 -27.37
C LYS A 133 2.09 10.93 -25.90
N CYS A 134 1.30 11.59 -25.07
CA CYS A 134 1.11 11.20 -23.67
C CYS A 134 0.44 9.82 -23.59
N ARG A 135 0.87 9.01 -22.62
CA ARG A 135 0.28 7.68 -22.35
C ARG A 135 -0.33 7.57 -20.96
N GLN A 136 -0.25 8.64 -20.17
CA GLN A 136 -0.81 8.74 -18.83
C GLN A 136 -2.31 9.00 -18.88
N LEU A 137 -3.00 8.80 -17.77
CA LEU A 137 -4.38 9.23 -17.59
C LEU A 137 -4.47 10.77 -17.64
N CYS A 138 -5.62 11.29 -18.08
CA CYS A 138 -5.81 12.74 -18.22
C CYS A 138 -5.64 13.50 -16.89
N SER A 139 -6.07 12.88 -15.78
CA SER A 139 -5.93 13.38 -14.41
C SER A 139 -4.49 13.45 -13.90
N HIS A 140 -3.55 12.73 -14.53
CA HIS A 140 -2.15 12.71 -14.11
C HIS A 140 -1.33 13.80 -14.81
N LEU A 141 -0.24 14.20 -14.15
CA LEU A 141 0.72 15.11 -14.73
C LEU A 141 1.43 14.46 -15.92
N CYS A 142 1.25 15.05 -17.10
CA CYS A 142 1.85 14.60 -18.35
C CYS A 142 3.39 14.64 -18.29
N LYS A 143 4.03 13.47 -18.22
CA LYS A 143 5.47 13.28 -18.37
C LYS A 143 5.75 12.25 -19.46
N CYS A 144 6.80 12.46 -20.24
CA CYS A 144 7.19 11.50 -21.27
C CYS A 144 7.98 10.35 -20.65
N ASP A 145 7.41 9.15 -20.73
CA ASP A 145 7.98 7.89 -20.23
C ASP A 145 8.74 7.11 -21.31
N LYS A 146 8.80 7.62 -22.54
CA LYS A 146 9.48 6.96 -23.66
C LYS A 146 10.97 6.81 -23.36
N LEU A 147 11.46 5.57 -23.45
CA LEU A 147 12.87 5.26 -23.41
C LEU A 147 13.52 5.57 -24.75
N LEU A 148 14.63 6.29 -24.71
CA LEU A 148 15.46 6.70 -25.84
C LEU A 148 16.88 6.18 -25.65
N GLU A 149 17.64 6.14 -26.73
CA GLU A 149 19.06 5.77 -26.72
C GLU A 149 19.91 6.91 -27.27
N LYS A 150 21.05 7.18 -26.63
CA LYS A 150 22.06 8.11 -27.18
C LYS A 150 23.46 7.63 -26.85
N LYS A 151 24.41 8.00 -27.71
CA LYS A 151 25.85 7.83 -27.47
C LYS A 151 26.35 9.01 -26.64
N LEU A 152 26.92 8.72 -25.48
CA LEU A 152 27.55 9.75 -24.62
C LEU A 152 28.93 10.13 -25.13
N SER A 153 29.50 11.22 -24.63
CA SER A 153 30.86 11.69 -24.98
C SER A 153 31.95 10.65 -24.68
N CYS A 154 31.73 9.78 -23.71
CA CYS A 154 32.60 8.63 -23.42
C CYS A 154 32.52 7.49 -24.45
N GLY A 155 31.65 7.60 -25.46
CA GLY A 155 31.47 6.60 -26.51
C GLY A 155 30.43 5.52 -26.22
N HIS A 156 29.96 5.39 -24.97
CA HIS A 156 28.97 4.39 -24.59
C HIS A 156 27.54 4.77 -25.03
N MET A 157 26.78 3.77 -25.47
CA MET A 157 25.35 3.90 -25.76
C MET A 157 24.54 3.63 -24.48
N VAL A 158 23.66 4.55 -24.12
CA VAL A 158 22.85 4.46 -22.90
C VAL A 158 21.37 4.66 -23.22
N LYS A 159 20.53 3.84 -22.57
CA LYS A 159 19.08 4.02 -22.53
C LYS A 159 18.71 5.03 -21.45
N TYR A 160 17.81 5.95 -21.74
CA TYR A 160 17.36 6.97 -20.79
C TYR A 160 15.89 7.35 -21.03
N GLN A 161 15.22 7.88 -20.01
CA GLN A 161 13.86 8.41 -20.16
C GLN A 161 13.89 9.78 -20.83
N CYS A 162 12.98 10.02 -21.77
CA CYS A 162 12.89 11.31 -22.47
C CYS A 162 12.77 12.49 -21.50
N SER A 163 12.08 12.33 -20.36
CA SER A 163 11.95 13.35 -19.32
C SER A 163 13.25 13.68 -18.57
N SER A 164 14.27 12.82 -18.64
CA SER A 164 15.53 12.95 -17.89
C SER A 164 16.75 13.15 -18.80
N GLN A 165 16.57 13.73 -19.99
CA GLN A 165 17.61 13.86 -21.01
C GLN A 165 18.87 14.61 -20.56
N GLU A 166 18.75 15.56 -19.63
CA GLU A 166 19.85 16.36 -19.09
C GLU A 166 20.70 15.63 -18.05
N LYS A 167 20.12 14.65 -17.34
CA LYS A 167 20.76 13.94 -16.21
C LYS A 167 21.36 12.59 -16.60
N VAL A 168 21.56 12.36 -17.89
CA VAL A 168 22.00 11.07 -18.39
C VAL A 168 23.50 10.90 -18.15
N THR A 169 23.85 9.94 -17.30
CA THR A 169 25.24 9.57 -16.98
C THR A 169 25.56 8.17 -17.47
N CYS A 170 26.85 7.85 -17.59
CA CYS A 170 27.30 6.53 -17.98
C CYS A 170 27.42 5.64 -16.73
N HIS A 171 26.82 4.46 -16.78
CA HIS A 171 26.95 3.44 -15.73
C HIS A 171 27.75 2.21 -16.20
N GLN A 172 28.41 2.29 -17.36
CA GLN A 172 29.32 1.24 -17.83
C GLN A 172 30.63 1.27 -17.03
N PRO A 173 31.29 0.12 -16.84
CA PRO A 173 32.61 0.07 -16.20
C PRO A 173 33.64 0.88 -17.01
N CYS A 174 34.61 1.48 -16.32
CA CYS A 174 35.69 2.20 -17.00
C CYS A 174 36.62 1.20 -17.72
N GLU A 175 36.82 1.38 -19.02
CA GLU A 175 37.69 0.51 -19.82
C GLU A 175 39.19 0.89 -19.74
N ARG A 176 39.55 1.93 -19.00
CA ARG A 176 40.95 2.38 -18.87
C ARG A 176 41.77 1.38 -18.07
N VAL A 177 43.02 1.20 -18.52
CA VAL A 177 44.04 0.43 -17.80
C VAL A 177 44.94 1.41 -17.04
N LEU A 178 45.09 1.19 -15.73
CA LEU A 178 45.96 1.96 -14.85
C LEU A 178 47.44 1.71 -15.19
N THR A 179 48.35 2.56 -14.73
CA THR A 179 49.80 2.43 -15.01
C THR A 179 50.42 1.12 -14.50
N CYS A 180 49.78 0.47 -13.54
CA CYS A 180 50.15 -0.86 -13.06
C CYS A 180 49.68 -2.03 -13.95
N GLY A 181 48.97 -1.77 -15.06
CA GLY A 181 48.43 -2.78 -15.97
C GLY A 181 47.04 -3.30 -15.59
N HIS A 182 46.48 -2.93 -14.43
CA HIS A 182 45.15 -3.34 -14.00
C HIS A 182 44.03 -2.47 -14.58
N LYS A 183 42.86 -3.06 -14.86
CA LYS A 183 41.67 -2.31 -15.27
C LYS A 183 41.15 -1.42 -14.14
N CYS A 184 40.67 -0.24 -14.50
CA CYS A 184 40.01 0.67 -13.56
C CYS A 184 38.75 0.01 -12.98
N SER A 185 38.57 0.10 -11.65
CA SER A 185 37.40 -0.45 -10.96
C SER A 185 36.24 0.54 -10.83
N LEU A 186 36.38 1.74 -11.38
CA LEU A 186 35.37 2.81 -11.30
C LEU A 186 34.45 2.80 -12.52
N LEU A 187 33.35 3.54 -12.42
CA LEU A 187 32.43 3.73 -13.55
C LEU A 187 32.99 4.74 -14.56
N CYS A 188 32.54 4.61 -15.81
CA CYS A 188 32.89 5.54 -16.86
C CYS A 188 32.43 6.97 -16.52
N GLY A 189 33.32 7.95 -16.68
CA GLY A 189 33.07 9.35 -16.31
C GLY A 189 33.50 9.72 -14.90
N GLN A 190 33.82 8.75 -14.03
CA GLN A 190 34.47 9.03 -12.76
C GLN A 190 35.98 9.28 -12.94
N PRO A 191 36.60 10.17 -12.14
CA PRO A 191 38.04 10.35 -12.16
C PRO A 191 38.72 9.05 -11.74
N CYS A 192 39.54 8.48 -12.64
CA CYS A 192 40.24 7.24 -12.37
C CYS A 192 41.20 7.40 -11.19
N ALA A 193 41.12 6.51 -10.22
CA ALA A 193 42.05 6.50 -9.10
C ALA A 193 43.47 6.23 -9.62
N THR A 194 44.44 6.99 -9.13
CA THR A 194 45.87 6.77 -9.40
C THR A 194 46.39 5.54 -8.66
N GLU A 195 45.78 5.19 -7.53
CA GLU A 195 46.11 4.05 -6.70
C GLU A 195 45.22 2.84 -7.03
N CYS A 196 45.85 1.75 -7.48
CA CYS A 196 45.16 0.50 -7.77
C CYS A 196 44.89 -0.31 -6.49
N LYS A 197 43.61 -0.40 -6.10
CA LYS A 197 43.15 -1.19 -4.93
C LYS A 197 42.99 -2.69 -5.21
N GLN A 198 43.29 -3.15 -6.42
CA GLN A 198 43.22 -4.57 -6.76
C GLN A 198 44.23 -5.34 -5.91
N LEU A 199 43.77 -6.43 -5.27
CA LEU A 199 44.63 -7.30 -4.47
C LEU A 199 45.51 -8.13 -5.39
N VAL A 200 46.82 -8.09 -5.15
CA VAL A 200 47.82 -8.89 -5.87
C VAL A 200 48.64 -9.71 -4.88
N GLN A 201 49.15 -10.86 -5.34
CA GLN A 201 49.97 -11.74 -4.52
C GLN A 201 51.43 -11.29 -4.56
N PHE A 202 52.00 -10.98 -3.39
CA PHE A 202 53.41 -10.68 -3.22
C PHE A 202 54.15 -11.92 -2.71
N ILE A 203 55.16 -12.38 -3.44
CA ILE A 203 56.06 -13.47 -3.03
C ILE A 203 57.31 -12.83 -2.44
N SER A 204 57.47 -12.87 -1.12
CA SER A 204 58.66 -12.32 -0.44
C SER A 204 58.95 -13.11 0.83
N LYS A 205 60.24 -13.30 1.15
CA LYS A 205 60.66 -13.92 2.42
C LYS A 205 60.37 -12.97 3.59
N LEU A 206 59.20 -13.09 4.19
CA LEU A 206 58.79 -12.26 5.33
C LEU A 206 59.30 -12.85 6.65
N LYS A 207 59.73 -11.98 7.57
CA LYS A 207 60.18 -12.38 8.93
C LYS A 207 59.08 -13.03 9.77
N CYS A 208 57.82 -12.95 9.35
CA CYS A 208 56.68 -13.58 10.02
C CYS A 208 56.40 -15.01 9.55
N GLY A 209 57.18 -15.56 8.61
CA GLY A 209 57.06 -16.95 8.15
C GLY A 209 55.98 -17.20 7.08
N HIS A 210 55.39 -16.14 6.51
CA HIS A 210 54.48 -16.23 5.38
C HIS A 210 55.24 -16.02 4.06
N ASP A 211 55.07 -16.94 3.10
CA ASP A 211 55.75 -16.86 1.80
C ASP A 211 54.96 -16.08 0.75
N THR A 212 53.65 -15.90 0.97
CA THR A 212 52.77 -15.17 0.07
C THR A 212 51.77 -14.30 0.82
N VAL A 213 51.61 -13.03 0.42
CA VAL A 213 50.63 -12.10 1.01
C VAL A 213 49.79 -11.46 -0.10
N LEU A 214 48.48 -11.39 0.10
CA LEU A 214 47.58 -10.60 -0.73
C LEU A 214 47.53 -9.17 -0.21
N ALA A 215 47.96 -8.21 -1.02
CA ALA A 215 47.89 -6.80 -0.65
C ALA A 215 47.51 -5.92 -1.86
N PRO A 216 46.98 -4.71 -1.63
CA PRO A 216 46.63 -3.80 -2.72
C PRO A 216 47.84 -3.44 -3.61
N CYS A 217 47.63 -3.41 -4.92
CA CYS A 217 48.68 -3.17 -5.93
C CYS A 217 49.42 -1.82 -5.75
N TYR A 218 48.75 -0.76 -5.28
CA TYR A 218 49.37 0.55 -5.09
C TYR A 218 50.53 0.56 -4.09
N LEU A 219 50.65 -0.48 -3.26
CA LEU A 219 51.73 -0.59 -2.28
C LEU A 219 53.11 -0.86 -2.90
N LYS A 220 53.22 -0.97 -4.25
CA LYS A 220 54.39 -1.00 -5.19
C LYS A 220 55.77 -1.52 -4.72
N CYS A 221 56.18 -1.32 -3.48
CA CYS A 221 57.22 -2.05 -2.77
C CYS A 221 56.72 -2.34 -1.34
N PHE A 222 56.37 -3.60 -1.04
CA PHE A 222 56.11 -4.03 0.34
C PHE A 222 57.44 -3.94 1.11
N ASP A 223 57.73 -2.80 1.77
CA ASP A 223 58.93 -2.66 2.61
C ASP A 223 58.79 -3.65 3.78
N VAL A 224 59.56 -4.74 3.69
CA VAL A 224 59.58 -5.91 4.60
C VAL A 224 59.77 -5.50 6.08
N ARG A 225 60.18 -4.25 6.33
CA ARG A 225 60.38 -3.67 7.66
C ARG A 225 59.10 -3.33 8.44
N LYS A 226 57.92 -3.28 7.81
CA LYS A 226 56.66 -2.83 8.45
C LYS A 226 55.61 -3.90 8.72
N CYS A 227 55.94 -5.19 8.62
CA CYS A 227 55.08 -6.25 9.18
C CYS A 227 55.25 -6.29 10.71
N ALA A 228 54.82 -5.21 11.38
CA ALA A 228 54.74 -5.18 12.83
C ALA A 228 53.53 -6.02 13.25
N ARG A 229 53.74 -6.99 14.15
CA ARG A 229 52.67 -7.67 14.87
C ARG A 229 51.78 -6.61 15.52
N ARG A 230 50.65 -6.25 14.91
CA ARG A 230 49.60 -5.53 15.64
C ARG A 230 48.90 -6.56 16.51
N SER A 231 49.28 -6.56 17.79
CA SER A 231 48.38 -6.98 18.85
C SER A 231 47.02 -6.31 18.62
N VAL A 232 46.01 -7.14 18.53
CA VAL A 232 44.61 -6.75 18.33
C VAL A 232 44.20 -5.85 19.49
N HIS A 233 43.92 -4.58 19.21
CA HIS A 233 43.01 -3.78 20.03
C HIS A 233 42.06 -2.96 19.12
N PRO A 234 40.81 -2.77 19.54
CA PRO A 234 39.70 -2.48 18.64
C PRO A 234 39.38 -0.98 18.63
N ALA A 235 39.83 -0.24 17.62
CA ALA A 235 39.26 1.08 17.28
C ALA A 235 39.96 1.64 16.03
N SER A 236 39.56 1.16 14.86
CA SER A 236 39.62 1.83 13.55
C SER A 236 39.54 0.76 12.47
N THR A 237 38.69 1.00 11.47
CA THR A 237 38.35 0.08 10.37
C THR A 237 39.58 -0.66 9.83
N PRO A 238 39.65 -2.00 9.97
CA PRO A 238 40.83 -2.76 9.59
C PRO A 238 40.89 -2.93 8.07
N VAL A 239 42.05 -2.65 7.49
CA VAL A 239 42.43 -3.18 6.18
C VAL A 239 42.72 -4.67 6.40
N PHE A 240 41.78 -5.53 6.02
CA PHE A 240 41.96 -6.98 6.12
C PHE A 240 43.03 -7.43 5.13
N ILE A 241 44.25 -7.65 5.61
CA ILE A 241 45.27 -8.42 4.90
C ILE A 241 44.96 -9.89 5.18
N VAL A 242 44.41 -10.60 4.20
CA VAL A 242 44.12 -12.03 4.33
C VAL A 242 45.44 -12.79 4.13
N ALA A 243 45.97 -13.35 5.22
CA ALA A 243 47.08 -14.30 5.16
C ALA A 243 46.54 -15.64 4.67
N VAL A 244 46.95 -16.06 3.48
CA VAL A 244 46.68 -17.42 3.00
C VAL A 244 47.82 -18.29 3.52
N THR A 245 47.57 -19.03 4.60
CA THR A 245 48.53 -20.04 5.08
C THR A 245 48.41 -21.29 4.20
N ALA A 246 49.35 -21.47 3.27
CA ALA A 246 49.54 -22.74 2.60
C ALA A 246 50.38 -23.64 3.51
N ASN A 247 49.73 -24.57 4.24
CA ASN A 247 50.44 -25.62 4.96
C ASN A 247 50.89 -26.67 3.94
N VAL A 248 52.17 -26.64 3.56
CA VAL A 248 52.82 -27.76 2.86
C VAL A 248 53.28 -28.75 3.92
N THR A 249 52.41 -29.68 4.31
CA THR A 249 52.83 -30.88 5.04
C THR A 249 53.25 -31.94 4.04
N ALA A 250 54.56 -32.13 3.91
CA ALA A 250 55.10 -33.31 3.25
C ALA A 250 54.70 -34.55 4.05
N SER A 251 53.85 -35.39 3.46
CA SER A 251 53.67 -36.78 3.87
C SER A 251 53.62 -37.63 2.61
N VAL A 252 54.54 -38.59 2.56
CA VAL A 252 54.52 -39.75 1.67
C VAL A 252 53.14 -40.41 1.69
N GLY A 253 52.57 -40.66 0.50
CA GLY A 253 51.36 -41.45 0.31
C GLY A 253 50.31 -40.80 -0.58
N ASN A 254 50.16 -41.31 -1.80
CA ASN A 254 49.10 -40.97 -2.76
C ASN A 254 47.71 -41.13 -2.14
N PHE A 255 46.94 -40.04 -1.97
CA PHE A 255 45.47 -40.08 -2.04
C PHE A 255 44.89 -38.73 -2.49
N VAL A 256 43.96 -38.81 -3.44
CA VAL A 256 43.23 -37.71 -4.10
C VAL A 256 42.22 -37.09 -3.14
N LEU A 257 42.17 -35.76 -3.02
CA LEU A 257 41.17 -35.03 -2.24
C LEU A 257 40.30 -34.12 -3.12
N HIS A 258 39.01 -34.44 -3.16
CA HIS A 258 37.94 -33.69 -3.80
C HIS A 258 37.72 -32.32 -3.15
N VAL A 259 37.71 -31.24 -3.95
CA VAL A 259 37.31 -29.91 -3.51
C VAL A 259 35.79 -29.79 -3.51
N ARG A 260 35.16 -29.83 -2.33
CA ARG A 260 33.78 -29.35 -2.12
C ARG A 260 33.82 -27.87 -1.73
N LYS A 261 33.16 -27.01 -2.52
CA LYS A 261 32.89 -25.61 -2.14
C LYS A 261 31.89 -25.59 -0.98
N SER A 262 32.28 -24.95 0.13
CA SER A 262 31.40 -24.71 1.28
C SER A 262 31.20 -23.20 1.42
N VAL A 263 29.97 -22.74 1.23
CA VAL A 263 29.50 -21.38 1.54
C VAL A 263 29.20 -21.33 3.04
N PRO A 264 29.64 -20.32 3.82
CA PRO A 264 29.06 -20.11 5.14
C PRO A 264 27.82 -19.22 5.01
N ALA A 265 26.70 -19.82 5.39
CA ALA A 265 25.43 -19.17 5.67
C ALA A 265 25.57 -18.17 6.84
N GLY A 266 24.94 -17.01 6.68
CA GLY A 266 24.69 -16.09 7.79
C GLY A 266 23.58 -16.64 8.69
N VAL A 267 23.74 -16.48 10.01
CA VAL A 267 22.66 -16.69 10.97
C VAL A 267 22.69 -15.58 12.04
N TYR A 268 21.47 -15.25 12.47
CA TYR A 268 20.92 -14.00 12.96
C TYR A 268 20.91 -13.86 14.50
N THR A 269 20.35 -12.71 14.93
CA THR A 269 19.49 -12.46 16.12
C THR A 269 20.20 -11.78 17.31
N THR A 270 19.62 -10.87 18.12
CA THR A 270 18.24 -10.49 18.50
C THR A 270 18.18 -9.05 19.09
N GLY A 271 17.05 -8.34 18.91
CA GLY A 271 16.35 -7.46 19.90
C GLY A 271 16.95 -6.06 20.21
N ALA A 272 16.21 -4.96 20.43
CA ALA A 272 14.80 -4.79 20.77
C ALA A 272 14.30 -3.34 20.50
N VAL A 273 13.04 -3.25 20.03
CA VAL A 273 11.93 -2.35 20.41
C VAL A 273 12.22 -0.90 20.85
N GLY A 274 11.68 0.08 20.11
CA GLY A 274 11.60 1.49 20.55
C GLY A 274 10.74 2.38 19.63
N ARG A 275 9.43 2.37 19.91
CA ARG A 275 8.29 3.24 19.50
C ARG A 275 8.48 4.56 18.71
N ALA A 276 7.44 4.78 17.90
CA ALA A 276 6.63 6.00 17.66
C ALA A 276 7.11 7.08 16.64
N SER A 277 6.37 7.10 15.52
CA SER A 277 5.53 8.20 14.97
C SER A 277 6.09 9.63 14.74
N PRO A 278 5.46 10.39 13.82
CA PRO A 278 6.12 11.39 12.98
C PRO A 278 5.97 12.83 13.49
N SER A 279 6.88 13.71 13.08
CA SER A 279 6.69 15.15 13.25
C SER A 279 7.45 15.95 12.18
N VAL A 280 6.65 16.49 11.26
CA VAL A 280 6.62 17.90 10.81
C VAL A 280 7.96 18.63 10.70
N THR A 281 8.33 18.99 9.46
CA THR A 281 8.89 20.31 9.15
C THR A 281 8.38 20.77 7.78
N GLU A 282 7.35 21.59 7.80
CA GLU A 282 7.07 22.58 6.76
C GLU A 282 8.04 23.75 6.90
N SER A 283 8.44 24.36 5.77
CA SER A 283 8.75 25.79 5.60
C SER A 283 9.26 26.03 4.17
N PRO A 284 9.10 27.23 3.58
CA PRO A 284 7.88 28.00 3.47
C PRO A 284 7.53 28.28 2.00
N VAL A 285 6.27 28.66 1.82
CA VAL A 285 5.70 29.30 0.65
C VAL A 285 6.47 30.57 0.30
N ASN A 286 6.87 30.71 -0.97
CA ASN A 286 7.01 32.00 -1.62
C ASN A 286 6.48 31.88 -3.04
N GLY A 287 5.45 32.67 -3.31
CA GLY A 287 5.08 33.20 -4.61
C GLY A 287 4.22 34.45 -4.35
N PRO A 288 3.82 35.19 -5.37
CA PRO A 288 4.52 35.47 -6.63
C PRO A 288 5.58 36.57 -6.50
#